data_AF-A0AAD7L7V6-F1
#
_entry.id   AF-A0AAD7L7V6-F1
#
_cell.length_a   1.000
_cell.length_b   1.000
_cell.length_c   1.000
_cell.angle_alpha   90.00
_cell.angle_beta   90.00
_cell.angle_gamma   90.00
#
_symmetry.space_group_name_H-M   'P 1'
#
loop_
_entity.id
_entity.type
_entity.pdbx_description
1 polymer ?
#
loop_
_entity_poly.entity_id
_entity_poly.type
_entity_poly.pdbx_seq_one_letter_code
_entity_poly.pdbx_strand_id
1 'polypeptide(L)'
;MIDCWQPPTSAMEASLDLENQQMMEGSSQTLQIDRRSARFPCCIVWTPLPVISWLVPFIGHIGICREDGVILDFAGPNFVCVDNFAFGPVTRYLQISKAKQCHINSQQSAYDADDQCGQDEIGRDACTWDDALRKSTQEFQHKSYNLFTCNCHSFVANNLNRLGFQSGGWNVVNLAAFIFLNGRWVSKASMVGTFLPFVVVFGLGIMFGGWTFLTFLAFFTFVLVGWFLLGTYCFKNLIQL
;
A
#
# COMPACT_ATOMS: atom_id res chain seq x y z
N MET A 1 18.90 12.11 66.48
CA MET A 1 18.63 13.04 65.36
C MET A 1 18.69 12.16 64.12
N ILE A 2 17.54 11.91 63.51
CA ILE A 2 17.38 10.97 62.40
C ILE A 2 17.71 11.75 61.13
N ASP A 3 18.79 11.37 60.45
CA ASP A 3 19.16 11.97 59.17
C ASP A 3 18.17 11.50 58.09
N CYS A 4 17.31 12.40 57.63
CA CYS A 4 16.51 12.21 56.42
C CYS A 4 17.47 12.22 55.22
N TRP A 5 17.76 11.04 54.69
CA TRP A 5 18.40 10.89 53.38
C TRP A 5 17.44 11.41 52.31
N GLN A 6 17.75 12.58 51.73
CA GLN A 6 17.08 13.08 50.52
C GLN A 6 17.85 12.56 49.30
N PRO A 7 17.20 11.88 48.34
CA PRO A 7 17.84 11.53 47.08
C PRO A 7 18.17 12.82 46.30
N PRO A 8 19.32 12.87 45.60
CA PRO A 8 19.69 14.04 44.80
C PRO A 8 18.67 14.22 43.67
N THR A 9 17.98 15.37 43.66
CA THR A 9 16.98 15.78 42.66
C THR A 9 17.50 15.69 41.22
N SER A 10 18.81 15.86 41.00
CA SER A 10 19.40 15.78 39.66
C SER A 10 19.43 14.37 39.06
N ALA A 11 19.38 13.32 39.88
CA ALA A 11 19.38 11.94 39.39
C ALA A 11 18.00 11.51 38.88
N MET A 12 16.94 12.08 39.47
CA MET A 12 15.54 11.79 39.10
C MET A 12 15.11 12.55 37.83
N GLU A 13 15.59 13.78 37.64
CA GLU A 13 15.43 14.52 36.38
C GLU A 13 16.21 13.85 35.24
N ALA A 14 17.45 13.42 35.49
CA ALA A 14 18.25 12.69 34.49
C ALA A 14 17.65 11.32 34.12
N SER A 15 17.01 10.62 35.06
CA SER A 15 16.31 9.37 34.75
C SER A 15 15.03 9.60 33.95
N LEU A 16 14.27 10.67 34.25
CA LEU A 16 13.08 11.05 33.49
C LEU A 16 13.43 11.55 32.08
N ASP A 17 14.54 12.24 31.91
CA ASP A 17 15.04 12.66 30.60
C ASP A 17 15.59 11.48 29.80
N LEU A 18 16.24 10.51 30.44
CA LEU A 18 16.70 9.27 29.79
C LEU A 18 15.52 8.34 29.45
N GLU A 19 14.51 8.23 30.30
CA GLU A 19 13.27 7.50 30.01
C GLU A 19 12.48 8.21 28.91
N ASN A 20 12.38 9.55 28.92
CA ASN A 20 11.74 10.28 27.83
C ASN A 20 12.55 10.21 26.53
N GLN A 21 13.88 10.21 26.59
CA GLN A 21 14.74 10.00 25.41
C GLN A 21 14.64 8.56 24.88
N GLN A 22 14.58 7.55 25.76
CA GLN A 22 14.38 6.15 25.38
C GLN A 22 12.95 5.86 24.91
N MET A 23 11.94 6.55 25.46
CA MET A 23 10.54 6.49 24.99
C MET A 23 10.33 7.29 23.69
N MET A 24 11.15 8.31 23.40
CA MET A 24 11.15 9.02 22.12
C MET A 24 11.96 8.30 21.03
N GLU A 25 13.00 7.55 21.37
CA GLU A 25 13.74 6.68 20.43
C GLU A 25 13.02 5.35 20.13
N GLY A 26 12.07 4.95 20.98
CA GLY A 26 11.27 3.73 20.78
C GLY A 26 10.16 3.80 19.71
N SER A 27 9.80 5.00 19.20
CA SER A 27 8.66 5.16 18.28
C SER A 27 9.02 5.37 16.81
N SER A 28 10.30 5.34 16.46
CA SER A 28 10.77 5.39 15.07
C SER A 28 11.65 4.20 14.74
N GLN A 29 11.16 2.99 15.01
CA GLN A 29 11.60 1.86 14.21
C GLN A 29 11.12 2.08 12.78
N THR A 30 11.93 2.79 12.00
CA THR A 30 11.91 2.69 10.55
C THR A 30 12.08 1.21 10.24
N LEU A 31 10.97 0.51 9.98
CA LEU A 31 10.96 -0.86 9.49
C LEU A 31 11.89 -0.90 8.28
N GLN A 32 13.14 -1.32 8.49
CA GLN A 32 14.18 -1.18 7.49
C GLN A 32 13.83 -2.12 6.35
N ILE A 33 13.66 -1.56 5.17
CA ILE A 33 13.37 -2.33 3.97
C ILE A 33 14.66 -3.04 3.58
N ASP A 34 14.72 -4.32 3.89
CA ASP A 34 15.81 -5.16 3.43
C ASP A 34 15.57 -5.57 1.97
N ARG A 35 16.22 -4.82 1.07
CA ARG A 35 16.20 -5.11 -0.38
C ARG A 35 16.77 -6.49 -0.72
N ARG A 36 17.62 -7.08 0.13
CA ARG A 36 18.26 -8.37 -0.14
C ARG A 36 17.34 -9.56 0.14
N SER A 37 16.44 -9.45 1.11
CA SER A 37 15.45 -10.48 1.42
C SER A 37 14.11 -10.31 0.68
N ALA A 38 13.99 -9.29 -0.19
CA ALA A 38 12.75 -8.95 -0.88
C ALA A 38 11.55 -8.70 0.05
N ARG A 39 11.81 -8.33 1.31
CA ARG A 39 10.80 -8.02 2.32
C ARG A 39 10.51 -6.53 2.31
N PHE A 40 9.24 -6.17 2.18
CA PHE A 40 8.78 -4.79 2.13
C PHE A 40 7.76 -4.52 3.23
N PRO A 41 8.18 -4.40 4.50
CA PRO A 41 7.25 -4.32 5.63
C PRO A 41 6.34 -3.08 5.54
N CYS A 42 5.02 -3.31 5.63
CA CYS A 42 3.97 -2.28 5.51
C CYS A 42 4.06 -1.45 4.21
N CYS A 43 4.39 -2.07 3.08
CA CYS A 43 4.53 -1.39 1.80
C CYS A 43 3.43 -1.77 0.80
N ILE A 44 3.12 -0.84 -0.10
CA ILE A 44 2.51 -1.12 -1.40
C ILE A 44 3.65 -1.40 -2.38
N VAL A 45 3.54 -2.45 -3.18
CA VAL A 45 4.55 -2.85 -4.17
C VAL A 45 3.96 -2.88 -5.58
N TRP A 46 4.80 -2.64 -6.59
CA TRP A 46 4.38 -2.57 -7.99
C TRP A 46 5.40 -3.18 -8.96
N THR A 47 4.88 -3.86 -9.99
CA THR A 47 5.65 -4.42 -11.11
C THR A 47 4.92 -4.17 -12.43
N PRO A 48 5.61 -3.92 -13.57
CA PRO A 48 4.96 -3.82 -14.86
C PRO A 48 4.24 -5.12 -15.25
N LEU A 49 3.03 -5.02 -15.82
CA LEU A 49 2.36 -6.16 -16.45
C LEU A 49 3.05 -6.47 -17.80
N PRO A 50 3.46 -7.72 -18.06
CA PRO A 50 3.93 -8.14 -19.37
C PRO A 50 2.94 -7.76 -20.47
N VAL A 51 3.48 -7.38 -21.65
CA VAL A 51 2.73 -6.96 -22.85
C VAL A 51 2.02 -5.61 -22.68
N ILE A 52 1.17 -5.44 -21.66
CA ILE A 52 0.41 -4.20 -21.46
C ILE A 52 1.35 -3.03 -21.14
N SER A 53 2.31 -3.21 -20.23
CA SER A 53 3.28 -2.16 -19.90
C SER A 53 4.26 -1.84 -21.03
N TRP A 54 4.36 -2.71 -22.03
CA TRP A 54 5.17 -2.45 -23.22
C TRP A 54 4.48 -1.46 -24.17
N LEU A 55 3.17 -1.29 -24.04
CA LEU A 55 2.39 -0.27 -24.74
C LEU A 55 2.12 0.93 -23.83
N VAL A 56 1.83 0.70 -22.55
CA VAL A 56 1.43 1.73 -21.60
C VAL A 56 2.22 1.58 -20.29
N PRO A 57 3.39 2.23 -20.15
CA PRO A 57 4.40 1.87 -19.15
C PRO A 57 4.04 2.23 -17.70
N PHE A 58 2.97 2.99 -17.47
CA PHE A 58 2.47 3.30 -16.14
C PHE A 58 1.46 2.27 -15.61
N ILE A 59 1.00 1.34 -16.44
CA ILE A 59 0.10 0.27 -16.02
C ILE A 59 0.95 -0.87 -15.47
N GLY A 60 0.52 -1.43 -14.33
CA GLY A 60 1.21 -2.54 -13.71
C GLY A 60 0.38 -3.18 -12.61
N HIS A 61 0.97 -4.21 -12.01
CA HIS A 61 0.39 -5.06 -11.00
C HIS A 61 0.79 -4.52 -9.65
N ILE A 62 -0.13 -4.56 -8.70
CA ILE A 62 0.05 -3.97 -7.39
C ILE A 62 -0.21 -5.01 -6.30
N GLY A 63 0.59 -4.96 -5.25
CA GLY A 63 0.43 -5.79 -4.06
C GLY A 63 0.56 -4.95 -2.80
N ILE A 64 0.12 -5.50 -1.67
CA ILE A 64 0.30 -4.91 -0.34
C ILE A 64 1.02 -5.90 0.55
N CYS A 65 1.89 -5.40 1.42
CA CYS A 65 2.74 -6.25 2.23
C CYS A 65 2.33 -6.21 3.70
N ARG A 66 2.45 -7.35 4.37
CA ARG A 66 2.26 -7.51 5.82
C ARG A 66 3.34 -6.80 6.63
N GLU A 67 3.19 -6.82 7.95
CA GLU A 67 4.19 -6.28 8.87
C GLU A 67 5.54 -7.01 8.78
N ASP A 68 5.51 -8.32 8.53
CA ASP A 68 6.69 -9.17 8.31
C ASP A 68 7.34 -8.99 6.91
N GLY A 69 6.73 -8.17 6.04
CA GLY A 69 7.19 -7.92 4.69
C GLY A 69 6.81 -8.98 3.64
N VAL A 70 5.96 -9.96 3.98
CA VAL A 70 5.32 -10.86 3.02
C VAL A 70 4.40 -10.07 2.09
N ILE A 71 4.59 -10.26 0.78
CA ILE A 71 3.75 -9.65 -0.25
C ILE A 71 2.45 -10.44 -0.39
N LEU A 72 1.33 -9.74 -0.36
CA LEU A 72 0.01 -10.23 -0.72
C LEU A 72 -0.43 -9.55 -2.01
N ASP A 73 -0.76 -10.35 -3.02
CA ASP A 73 -1.33 -9.85 -4.26
C ASP A 73 -2.52 -10.69 -4.71
N PHE A 74 -3.43 -10.06 -5.46
CA PHE A 74 -4.56 -10.75 -6.06
C PHE A 74 -4.25 -10.92 -7.55
N ALA A 75 -3.83 -12.11 -7.95
CA ALA A 75 -3.30 -12.39 -9.28
C ALA A 75 -4.09 -13.45 -10.08
N GLY A 76 -5.13 -14.04 -9.48
CA GLY A 76 -5.98 -15.02 -10.15
C GLY A 76 -7.30 -15.27 -9.40
N PRO A 77 -8.29 -15.89 -10.06
CA PRO A 77 -9.60 -16.11 -9.44
C PRO A 77 -9.46 -17.01 -8.22
N ASN A 78 -10.02 -16.57 -7.09
CA ASN A 78 -9.96 -17.25 -5.79
C ASN A 78 -8.53 -17.49 -5.25
N PHE A 79 -7.51 -16.79 -5.77
CA PHE A 79 -6.13 -17.00 -5.36
C PHE A 79 -5.43 -15.67 -5.07
N VAL A 80 -5.16 -15.45 -3.78
CA VAL A 80 -4.25 -14.40 -3.30
C VAL A 80 -2.88 -15.04 -3.18
N CYS A 81 -1.89 -14.60 -3.98
CA CYS A 81 -0.55 -15.13 -3.84
C CYS A 81 0.09 -14.56 -2.58
N VAL A 82 0.78 -15.44 -1.86
CA VAL A 82 1.55 -15.11 -0.66
C VAL A 82 3.00 -15.38 -1.01
N ASP A 83 3.85 -14.37 -0.83
CA ASP A 83 5.31 -14.44 -0.96
C ASP A 83 5.91 -14.55 -2.37
N ASN A 84 5.11 -14.85 -3.40
CA ASN A 84 5.54 -14.80 -4.81
C ASN A 84 4.78 -13.71 -5.56
N PHE A 85 5.38 -12.53 -5.70
CA PHE A 85 4.75 -11.43 -6.43
C PHE A 85 4.55 -11.81 -7.90
N ALA A 86 3.29 -11.81 -8.34
CA ALA A 86 2.94 -12.22 -9.69
C ALA A 86 3.53 -11.25 -10.72
N PHE A 87 3.78 -11.76 -11.93
CA PHE A 87 4.26 -10.99 -13.09
C PHE A 87 5.70 -10.46 -12.99
N GLY A 88 6.44 -10.75 -11.91
CA GLY A 88 7.87 -10.51 -11.81
C GLY A 88 8.31 -9.85 -10.50
N PRO A 89 9.60 -9.52 -10.34
CA PRO A 89 10.11 -8.90 -9.13
C PRO A 89 9.54 -7.49 -8.92
N VAL A 90 9.44 -7.08 -7.67
CA VAL A 90 9.03 -5.71 -7.31
C VAL A 90 9.98 -4.70 -7.96
N THR A 91 9.43 -3.74 -8.69
CA THR A 91 10.21 -2.67 -9.34
C THR A 91 10.06 -1.34 -8.61
N ARG A 92 8.88 -1.09 -8.02
CA ARG A 92 8.58 0.08 -7.21
C ARG A 92 7.91 -0.32 -5.91
N TYR A 93 8.15 0.45 -4.86
CA TYR A 93 7.50 0.28 -3.57
C TYR A 93 7.19 1.62 -2.92
N LEU A 94 6.18 1.63 -2.05
CA LEU A 94 5.79 2.78 -1.25
C LEU A 94 5.48 2.30 0.16
N GLN A 95 6.27 2.75 1.14
CA GLN A 95 6.09 2.37 2.53
C GLN A 95 5.02 3.22 3.19
N ILE A 96 4.06 2.58 3.86
CA ILE A 96 3.02 3.24 4.64
C ILE A 96 3.51 3.35 6.08
N SER A 97 3.88 4.57 6.48
CA SER A 97 4.36 4.83 7.84
C SER A 97 3.21 4.72 8.86
N LYS A 98 3.30 3.78 9.81
CA LYS A 98 2.34 3.63 10.92
C LYS A 98 2.20 4.90 11.78
N ALA A 99 3.22 5.77 11.81
CA ALA A 99 3.21 7.02 12.58
C ALA A 99 2.06 7.99 12.23
N LYS A 100 1.52 7.94 11.00
CA LYS A 100 0.33 8.75 10.63
C LYS A 100 -1.00 8.14 11.07
N GLN A 101 -1.01 6.89 11.53
CA GLN A 101 -2.18 6.15 11.99
C GLN A 101 -2.49 6.43 13.47
N CYS A 102 -1.45 6.55 14.31
CA CYS A 102 -1.59 6.71 15.76
C CYS A 102 -2.21 8.06 16.19
N HIS A 103 -2.10 9.10 15.35
CA HIS A 103 -2.66 10.42 15.69
C HIS A 103 -4.19 10.51 15.58
N ILE A 104 -4.83 9.62 14.81
CA ILE A 104 -6.30 9.63 14.67
C ILE A 104 -6.94 8.94 15.88
N ASN A 105 -6.35 7.85 16.39
CA ASN A 105 -6.91 7.11 17.53
C ASN A 105 -6.60 7.75 18.90
N SER A 106 -5.55 8.56 19.02
CA SER A 106 -5.19 9.18 20.32
C SER A 106 -5.96 10.46 20.65
N GLN A 107 -6.56 11.14 19.67
CA GLN A 107 -7.29 12.39 19.91
C GLN A 107 -8.76 12.18 20.25
N GLN A 108 -9.33 11.01 19.93
CA GLN A 108 -10.74 10.72 20.18
C GLN A 108 -11.00 10.04 21.53
N SER A 109 -9.95 9.73 22.30
CA SER A 109 -10.03 9.07 23.60
C SER A 109 -9.92 10.00 24.82
N ALA A 110 -9.92 11.32 24.62
CA ALA A 110 -9.73 12.30 25.71
C ALA A 110 -10.93 13.23 25.99
N TYR A 111 -12.05 13.09 25.27
CA TYR A 111 -13.17 14.05 25.37
C TYR A 111 -14.51 13.55 25.91
N ASP A 112 -14.72 12.24 26.08
CA ASP A 112 -15.97 11.75 26.66
C ASP A 112 -15.66 10.75 27.78
N ALA A 113 -15.36 11.30 28.96
CA ALA A 113 -15.47 10.59 30.22
C ALA A 113 -16.69 11.15 30.94
N ASP A 114 -17.87 10.65 30.60
CA ASP A 114 -18.94 10.61 31.59
C ASP A 114 -19.89 9.43 31.37
N ASP A 115 -20.04 8.71 32.47
CA ASP A 115 -21.17 7.93 32.92
C ASP A 115 -21.54 6.55 32.31
N GLN A 116 -21.65 5.62 33.27
CA GLN A 116 -22.51 4.45 33.35
C GLN A 116 -22.01 3.03 33.00
N CYS A 117 -22.41 2.16 33.93
CA CYS A 117 -22.00 0.81 34.24
C CYS A 117 -22.84 -0.23 33.47
N GLY A 118 -22.15 -1.26 32.97
CA GLY A 118 -22.73 -2.54 32.57
C GLY A 118 -23.04 -2.65 31.08
N GLN A 119 -22.12 -3.24 30.31
CA GLN A 119 -22.42 -4.03 29.11
C GLN A 119 -21.16 -4.75 28.62
N ASP A 120 -21.39 -6.00 28.20
CA ASP A 120 -20.43 -7.00 27.72
C ASP A 120 -19.21 -6.44 26.97
N GLU A 121 -18.02 -6.83 27.43
CA GLU A 121 -16.74 -6.56 26.80
C GLU A 121 -16.64 -7.26 25.44
N ILE A 122 -17.19 -6.65 24.39
CA ILE A 122 -16.74 -6.89 23.03
C ILE A 122 -15.68 -5.86 22.71
N GLY A 123 -14.44 -6.37 22.67
CA GLY A 123 -13.20 -5.64 22.45
C GLY A 123 -13.34 -4.53 21.40
N ARG A 124 -12.96 -3.34 21.81
CA ARG A 124 -12.68 -2.20 20.94
C ARG A 124 -11.43 -2.56 20.13
N ASP A 125 -11.60 -3.43 19.13
CA ASP A 125 -10.56 -3.99 18.28
C ASP A 125 -9.89 -2.86 17.49
N ALA A 126 -8.75 -2.38 18.00
CA ALA A 126 -7.77 -1.73 17.15
C ALA A 126 -7.29 -2.78 16.15
N CYS A 127 -8.00 -2.90 15.01
CA CYS A 127 -7.67 -3.84 13.95
C CYS A 127 -6.22 -3.62 13.54
N THR A 128 -5.35 -4.58 13.83
CA THR A 128 -3.93 -4.49 13.47
C THR A 128 -3.78 -4.48 11.95
N TRP A 129 -2.63 -4.04 11.43
CA TRP A 129 -2.38 -4.00 9.98
C TRP A 129 -2.64 -5.36 9.33
N ASP A 130 -2.07 -6.42 9.92
CA ASP A 130 -2.22 -7.78 9.42
C ASP A 130 -3.66 -8.32 9.58
N ASP A 131 -4.41 -7.89 10.60
CA ASP A 131 -5.83 -8.24 10.74
C ASP A 131 -6.67 -7.65 9.62
N ALA A 132 -6.41 -6.39 9.26
CA ALA A 132 -7.09 -5.74 8.14
C ALA A 132 -6.76 -6.46 6.83
N LEU A 133 -5.47 -6.79 6.61
CA LEU A 133 -5.04 -7.53 5.43
C LEU A 133 -5.66 -8.93 5.36
N ARG A 134 -5.75 -9.62 6.49
CA ARG A 134 -6.38 -10.95 6.60
C ARG A 134 -7.86 -10.90 6.25
N LYS A 135 -8.60 -9.92 6.77
CA LYS A 135 -10.04 -9.72 6.47
C LYS A 135 -10.26 -9.44 4.98
N SER A 136 -9.48 -8.54 4.38
CA SER A 136 -9.57 -8.27 2.93
C SER A 136 -9.21 -9.50 2.11
N THR A 137 -8.20 -10.26 2.56
CA THR A 137 -7.80 -11.50 1.90
C THR A 137 -8.97 -12.45 1.86
N GLN A 138 -9.61 -12.74 3.02
CA GLN A 138 -10.80 -13.60 3.14
C GLN A 138 -11.95 -13.18 2.23
N GLU A 139 -12.21 -11.88 2.12
CA GLU A 139 -13.24 -11.36 1.22
C GLU A 139 -12.92 -11.63 -0.26
N PHE A 140 -11.66 -11.42 -0.66
CA PHE A 140 -11.24 -11.58 -2.06
C PHE A 140 -10.98 -13.04 -2.47
N GLN A 141 -10.87 -13.98 -1.53
CA GLN A 141 -10.75 -15.43 -1.85
C GLN A 141 -11.99 -15.97 -2.54
N HIS A 142 -13.15 -15.34 -2.34
CA HIS A 142 -14.42 -15.72 -2.94
C HIS A 142 -14.78 -14.88 -4.17
N LYS A 143 -13.95 -13.88 -4.53
CA LYS A 143 -14.16 -13.02 -5.68
C LYS A 143 -13.48 -13.62 -6.92
N SER A 144 -14.18 -13.56 -8.05
CA SER A 144 -13.62 -13.94 -9.35
C SER A 144 -12.73 -12.82 -9.87
N TYR A 145 -11.45 -13.10 -10.07
CA TYR A 145 -10.49 -12.15 -10.63
C TYR A 145 -10.90 -11.75 -12.05
N ASN A 146 -10.93 -10.45 -12.30
CA ASN A 146 -11.10 -9.87 -13.62
C ASN A 146 -10.25 -8.60 -13.73
N LEU A 147 -9.37 -8.56 -14.72
CA LEU A 147 -8.43 -7.45 -14.94
C LEU A 147 -9.12 -6.07 -14.96
N PHE A 148 -10.35 -5.99 -15.45
CA PHE A 148 -11.07 -4.75 -15.70
C PHE A 148 -12.09 -4.36 -14.61
N THR A 149 -12.50 -5.29 -13.74
CA THR A 149 -13.60 -5.06 -12.77
C THR A 149 -13.30 -5.50 -11.34
N CYS A 150 -12.49 -6.55 -11.14
CA CYS A 150 -12.08 -7.03 -9.82
C CYS A 150 -10.62 -7.49 -9.90
N ASN A 151 -9.71 -6.53 -9.75
CA ASN A 151 -8.29 -6.73 -10.02
C ASN A 151 -7.42 -6.49 -8.78
N CYS A 152 -6.11 -6.51 -8.97
CA CYS A 152 -5.14 -6.28 -7.89
C CYS A 152 -5.25 -4.89 -7.25
N HIS A 153 -5.61 -3.86 -8.03
CA HIS A 153 -5.82 -2.51 -7.50
C HIS A 153 -7.07 -2.42 -6.65
N SER A 154 -8.16 -3.12 -7.04
CA SER A 154 -9.35 -3.27 -6.19
C SER A 154 -9.00 -3.89 -4.84
N PHE A 155 -8.20 -4.97 -4.85
CA PHE A 155 -7.76 -5.62 -3.63
C PHE A 155 -6.97 -4.68 -2.73
N VAL A 156 -5.95 -4.00 -3.27
CA VAL A 156 -5.13 -3.08 -2.48
C VAL A 156 -5.95 -1.86 -2.01
N ALA A 157 -6.85 -1.33 -2.83
CA ALA A 157 -7.73 -0.23 -2.44
C ALA A 157 -8.66 -0.63 -1.27
N ASN A 158 -9.26 -1.83 -1.30
CA ASN A 158 -10.05 -2.35 -0.18
C ASN A 158 -9.22 -2.38 1.12
N ASN A 159 -7.99 -2.90 1.03
CA ASN A 159 -7.09 -2.95 2.17
C ASN A 159 -6.79 -1.55 2.74
N LEU A 160 -6.46 -0.58 1.88
CA LEU A 160 -6.18 0.79 2.32
C LEU A 160 -7.41 1.47 2.94
N ASN A 161 -8.60 1.21 2.40
CA ASN A 161 -9.86 1.71 2.95
C ASN A 161 -10.16 1.10 4.33
N ARG A 162 -9.97 -0.22 4.49
CA ARG A 162 -10.13 -0.90 5.80
C ARG A 162 -9.12 -0.43 6.82
N LEU A 163 -7.91 -0.11 6.39
CA LEU A 163 -6.88 0.49 7.22
C LEU A 163 -7.15 1.97 7.52
N GLY A 164 -8.16 2.63 6.94
CA GLY A 164 -8.38 4.06 7.13
C GLY A 164 -7.19 4.94 6.69
N PHE A 165 -6.34 4.44 5.80
CA PHE A 165 -5.14 5.15 5.36
C PHE A 165 -5.53 6.46 4.66
N GLN A 166 -4.99 7.60 5.12
CA GLN A 166 -5.34 8.94 4.62
C GLN A 166 -6.85 9.22 4.57
N SER A 167 -7.59 8.79 5.60
CA SER A 167 -9.05 8.95 5.72
C SER A 167 -9.89 8.11 4.74
N GLY A 168 -9.27 7.15 4.03
CA GLY A 168 -9.96 6.24 3.11
C GLY A 168 -10.30 6.88 1.74
N GLY A 169 -11.27 6.32 1.04
CA GLY A 169 -11.66 6.78 -0.31
C GLY A 169 -10.73 6.31 -1.44
N TRP A 170 -9.93 5.27 -1.18
CA TRP A 170 -9.07 4.65 -2.17
C TRP A 170 -9.89 3.89 -3.21
N ASN A 171 -9.50 4.05 -4.46
CA ASN A 171 -10.04 3.36 -5.62
C ASN A 171 -8.89 2.98 -6.58
N VAL A 172 -9.21 2.26 -7.64
CA VAL A 172 -8.21 1.77 -8.60
C VAL A 172 -7.41 2.91 -9.24
N VAL A 173 -8.07 4.03 -9.57
CA VAL A 173 -7.45 5.15 -10.29
C VAL A 173 -6.53 5.97 -9.38
N ASN A 174 -7.01 6.40 -8.21
CA ASN A 174 -6.19 7.20 -7.31
C ASN A 174 -5.02 6.40 -6.74
N LEU A 175 -5.18 5.10 -6.53
CA LEU A 175 -4.12 4.18 -6.12
C LEU A 175 -3.06 4.02 -7.21
N ALA A 176 -3.48 3.81 -8.46
CA ALA A 176 -2.57 3.71 -9.60
C ALA A 176 -1.75 5.01 -9.76
N ALA A 177 -2.39 6.17 -9.66
CA ALA A 177 -1.71 7.47 -9.68
C ALA A 177 -0.75 7.63 -8.48
N PHE A 178 -1.18 7.22 -7.29
CA PHE A 178 -0.42 7.36 -6.06
C PHE A 178 0.90 6.58 -6.12
N ILE A 179 0.87 5.31 -6.52
CA ILE A 179 2.09 4.49 -6.62
C ILE A 179 2.99 4.91 -7.79
N PHE A 180 2.41 5.35 -8.90
CA PHE A 180 3.20 5.79 -10.05
C PHE A 180 3.98 7.08 -9.76
N LEU A 181 3.35 8.03 -9.06
CA LEU A 181 3.95 9.33 -8.75
C LEU A 181 4.84 9.30 -7.50
N ASN A 182 4.47 8.55 -6.46
CA ASN A 182 5.16 8.56 -5.17
C ASN A 182 6.02 7.30 -4.91
N GLY A 183 5.90 6.27 -5.76
CA GLY A 183 6.62 5.01 -5.59
C GLY A 183 8.13 5.18 -5.80
N ARG A 184 8.92 4.60 -4.89
CA ARG A 184 10.38 4.55 -4.97
C ARG A 184 10.82 3.34 -5.77
N TRP A 185 11.81 3.51 -6.65
CA TRP A 185 12.41 2.40 -7.38
C TRP A 185 13.25 1.51 -6.46
N VAL A 186 13.14 0.20 -6.62
CA VAL A 186 13.98 -0.78 -5.90
C VAL A 186 15.45 -0.62 -6.28
N SER A 187 15.73 -0.42 -7.57
CA SER A 187 17.07 -0.21 -8.11
C SER A 187 17.04 0.53 -9.45
N LYS A 188 18.19 1.05 -9.90
CA LYS A 188 18.34 1.59 -11.26
C LYS A 188 18.09 0.52 -12.33
N ALA A 189 18.48 -0.73 -12.07
CA ALA A 189 18.23 -1.85 -12.98
C ALA A 189 16.72 -2.12 -13.15
N SER A 190 15.96 -2.07 -12.04
CA SER A 190 14.50 -2.19 -12.08
C SER A 190 13.85 -1.08 -12.90
N MET A 191 14.32 0.16 -12.75
CA MET A 191 13.84 1.30 -13.53
C MET A 191 14.08 1.11 -15.04
N VAL A 192 15.29 0.71 -15.44
CA VAL A 192 15.60 0.44 -16.85
C VAL A 192 14.78 -0.74 -17.36
N GLY A 193 14.70 -1.83 -16.60
CA GLY A 193 13.91 -3.01 -16.97
C GLY A 193 12.42 -2.73 -17.17
N THR A 194 11.85 -1.78 -16.44
CA THR A 194 10.45 -1.37 -16.62
C THR A 194 10.21 -0.62 -17.93
N PHE A 195 11.09 0.30 -18.33
CA PHE A 195 10.86 1.13 -19.51
C PHE A 195 11.49 0.59 -20.80
N LEU A 196 12.49 -0.28 -20.70
CA LEU A 196 13.21 -0.79 -21.86
C LEU A 196 12.29 -1.51 -22.87
N PRO A 197 11.39 -2.43 -22.46
CA PRO A 197 10.46 -3.06 -23.40
C PRO A 197 9.58 -2.05 -24.12
N PHE A 198 9.08 -1.03 -23.43
CA PHE A 198 8.28 0.04 -24.03
C PHE A 198 9.10 0.82 -25.07
N VAL A 199 10.32 1.23 -24.74
CA VAL A 199 11.19 1.96 -25.67
C VAL A 199 11.46 1.15 -26.94
N VAL A 200 11.73 -0.15 -26.81
CA VAL A 200 11.97 -1.04 -27.95
C VAL A 200 10.70 -1.21 -28.79
N VAL A 201 9.57 -1.56 -28.18
CA VAL A 201 8.30 -1.76 -28.90
C VAL A 201 7.83 -0.46 -29.56
N PHE A 202 7.94 0.67 -28.87
CA PHE A 202 7.60 1.97 -29.40
C PHE A 202 8.49 2.37 -30.57
N GLY A 203 9.81 2.14 -30.46
CA GLY A 203 10.76 2.39 -31.54
C GLY A 203 10.47 1.55 -32.78
N LEU A 204 10.25 0.24 -32.61
CA LEU A 204 9.88 -0.65 -33.72
C LEU A 204 8.51 -0.29 -34.30
N GLY A 205 7.54 0.08 -33.45
CA GLY A 205 6.22 0.50 -33.87
C GLY A 205 6.23 1.77 -34.71
N ILE A 206 7.04 2.77 -34.35
CA ILE A 206 7.26 3.96 -35.18
C ILE A 206 7.97 3.58 -36.48
N MET A 207 9.01 2.75 -36.41
CA MET A 207 9.83 2.40 -37.57
C MET A 207 9.04 1.64 -38.64
N PHE A 208 8.17 0.70 -38.25
CA PHE A 208 7.40 -0.13 -39.20
C PHE A 208 5.97 0.38 -39.43
N GLY A 209 5.33 1.00 -38.42
CA GLY A 209 3.93 1.40 -38.47
C GLY A 209 3.69 2.92 -38.56
N GLY A 210 4.69 3.74 -38.29
CA GLY A 210 4.60 5.20 -38.38
C GLY A 210 3.38 5.78 -37.67
N TRP A 211 2.60 6.59 -38.39
CA TRP A 211 1.40 7.25 -37.85
C TRP A 211 0.27 6.27 -37.48
N THR A 212 0.17 5.14 -38.19
CA THR A 212 -0.89 4.15 -37.90
C THR A 212 -0.68 3.50 -36.54
N PHE A 213 0.59 3.20 -36.19
CA PHE A 213 0.96 2.71 -34.86
C PHE A 213 0.66 3.75 -33.77
N LEU A 214 1.01 5.02 -33.99
CA LEU A 214 0.73 6.08 -33.02
C LEU A 214 -0.78 6.26 -32.79
N THR A 215 -1.57 6.24 -33.87
CA THR A 215 -3.02 6.34 -33.80
C THR A 215 -3.62 5.16 -33.03
N PHE A 216 -3.16 3.94 -33.31
CA PHE A 216 -3.56 2.74 -32.57
C PHE A 216 -3.19 2.84 -31.09
N LEU A 217 -1.97 3.24 -30.77
CA LEU A 217 -1.49 3.35 -29.39
C LEU A 217 -2.28 4.39 -28.60
N ALA A 218 -2.56 5.54 -29.20
CA ALA A 218 -3.37 6.59 -28.60
C ALA A 218 -4.81 6.11 -28.34
N PHE A 219 -5.43 5.47 -29.33
CA PHE A 219 -6.78 4.91 -29.19
C PHE A 219 -6.84 3.81 -28.12
N PHE A 220 -5.89 2.87 -28.15
CA PHE A 220 -5.80 1.79 -27.16
C PHE A 220 -5.64 2.34 -25.73
N THR A 221 -4.75 3.32 -25.55
CA THR A 221 -4.54 3.97 -24.25
C THR A 221 -5.79 4.71 -23.80
N PHE A 222 -6.45 5.44 -24.70
CA PHE A 222 -7.68 6.18 -24.40
C PHE A 222 -8.81 5.25 -23.96
N VAL A 223 -9.06 4.17 -24.70
CA VAL A 223 -10.10 3.18 -24.34
C VAL A 223 -9.79 2.54 -23.01
N LEU A 224 -8.53 2.12 -22.80
CA LEU A 224 -8.15 1.39 -21.60
C LEU A 224 -8.16 2.27 -20.34
N VAL A 225 -7.60 3.47 -20.39
CA VAL A 225 -7.65 4.43 -19.27
C VAL A 225 -9.07 4.95 -19.06
N GLY A 226 -9.78 5.23 -20.16
CA GLY A 226 -11.17 5.68 -20.15
C GLY A 226 -12.10 4.67 -19.48
N TRP A 227 -11.91 3.37 -19.71
CA TRP A 227 -12.65 2.32 -19.00
C TRP A 227 -12.50 2.42 -17.49
N PHE A 228 -11.26 2.53 -16.97
CA PHE A 228 -11.04 2.61 -15.53
C PHE A 228 -11.56 3.90 -14.92
N LEU A 229 -11.45 5.04 -15.62
CA LEU A 229 -12.03 6.32 -15.18
C LEU A 229 -13.55 6.25 -15.13
N LEU A 230 -14.17 5.81 -16.23
CA LEU A 230 -15.62 5.72 -16.34
C LEU A 230 -16.20 4.69 -15.37
N GLY A 231 -15.58 3.50 -15.28
CA GLY A 231 -15.95 2.45 -14.35
C GLY A 231 -15.85 2.88 -12.89
N THR A 232 -14.81 3.64 -12.53
CA THR A 232 -14.61 4.08 -11.12
C THR A 232 -15.54 5.23 -10.73
N TYR A 233 -15.68 6.24 -11.59
CA TYR A 233 -16.34 7.50 -11.23
C TYR A 233 -17.79 7.59 -11.70
N CYS A 234 -18.15 6.94 -12.81
CA CYS A 234 -19.50 7.00 -13.37
C CYS A 234 -20.33 5.76 -13.03
N PHE A 235 -19.70 4.61 -12.75
CA PHE A 235 -20.40 3.36 -12.48
C PHE A 235 -19.94 2.66 -11.19
N LYS A 236 -20.42 3.16 -10.04
CA LYS A 236 -20.01 2.68 -8.71
C LYS A 236 -20.13 1.16 -8.44
N ASN A 237 -20.88 0.41 -9.27
CA ASN A 237 -21.06 -1.04 -9.14
C ASN A 237 -20.21 -1.88 -10.11
N LEU A 238 -19.51 -1.26 -11.05
CA LEU A 238 -18.77 -1.97 -12.10
C LEU A 238 -17.39 -2.43 -11.64
N ILE A 239 -16.71 -1.62 -10.83
CA ILE A 239 -15.43 -1.97 -10.23
C ILE A 239 -15.70 -2.34 -8.77
N GLN A 240 -15.45 -3.60 -8.43
CA GLN A 240 -15.56 -4.06 -7.06
C GLN A 240 -14.44 -3.42 -6.25
N LEU A 241 -14.80 -2.67 -5.22
CA LEU A 241 -13.90 -2.13 -4.21
C LEU A 241 -14.06 -2.93 -2.92
#